data_AF-A0A7V4WL94-F1
#
_entry.id   AF-A0A7V4WL94-F1
#
_cell.length_a   1.000
_cell.length_b   1.000
_cell.length_c   1.000
_cell.angle_alpha   90.00
_cell.angle_beta   90.00
_cell.angle_gamma   90.00
#
_symmetry.space_group_name_H-M   'P 1'
#
loop_
_entity.id
_entity.type
_entity.pdbx_description
1 polymer ?
#
loop_
_entity_poly.entity_id
_entity_poly.type
_entity_poly.pdbx_seq_one_letter_code
_entity_poly.pdbx_strand_id
1 'polypeptide(L)'
;MEKGTFAFEDWLKEIQEEVAKRNLSDALRTIAEKILERYGARVWFAEILGKRWSYVTGCGGEDPLPLRQIPLTPRFGLVAEKWECIPPSEGEAILAFLRELLAQTGTSSVKSEG
;
A
#
# COMPACT_ATOMS: atom_id res chain seq x y z
N MET A 1 14.05 -0.28 -25.81
CA MET A 1 12.66 0.24 -25.70
C MET A 1 12.38 0.43 -24.21
N GLU A 2 12.56 1.65 -23.70
CA GLU A 2 12.48 1.99 -22.27
C GLU A 2 11.19 2.75 -21.92
N LYS A 3 10.09 2.51 -22.66
CA LYS A 3 8.84 3.28 -22.50
C LYS A 3 8.04 2.93 -21.23
N GLY A 4 8.38 1.86 -20.53
CA GLY A 4 7.65 1.40 -19.33
C GLY A 4 8.04 2.14 -18.05
N THR A 5 9.34 2.38 -17.84
CA THR A 5 9.87 2.94 -16.58
C THR A 5 9.46 4.40 -16.38
N PHE A 6 9.59 5.24 -17.41
CA PHE A 6 9.13 6.64 -17.35
C PHE A 6 7.63 6.74 -17.00
N ALA A 7 6.79 5.92 -17.65
CA ALA A 7 5.36 5.89 -17.38
C ALA A 7 4.98 5.37 -15.98
N PHE A 8 5.88 4.65 -15.31
CA PHE A 8 5.69 4.24 -13.92
C PHE A 8 6.16 5.32 -12.94
N GLU A 9 7.33 5.91 -13.15
CA GLU A 9 7.89 6.94 -12.27
C GLU A 9 6.98 8.17 -12.20
N ASP A 10 6.49 8.64 -13.35
CA ASP A 10 5.53 9.75 -13.42
C ASP A 10 4.22 9.39 -12.71
N TRP A 11 3.72 8.16 -12.89
CA TRP A 11 2.51 7.67 -12.23
C TRP A 11 2.67 7.57 -10.71
N LEU A 12 3.81 7.05 -10.24
CA LEU A 12 4.08 6.94 -8.80
C LEU A 12 4.21 8.32 -8.17
N LYS A 13 4.86 9.26 -8.86
CA LYS A 13 4.98 10.65 -8.42
C LYS A 13 3.62 11.33 -8.32
N GLU A 14 2.74 11.17 -9.32
CA GLU A 14 1.37 11.71 -9.27
C GLU A 14 0.62 11.22 -8.02
N ILE A 15 0.71 9.91 -7.73
CA ILE A 15 0.10 9.33 -6.54
C ILE A 15 0.70 9.94 -5.26
N GLN A 16 2.02 10.05 -5.18
CA GLN A 16 2.70 10.67 -4.03
C GLN A 16 2.18 12.09 -3.77
N GLU A 17 2.07 12.91 -4.82
CA GLU A 17 1.57 14.28 -4.72
C GLU A 17 0.08 14.34 -4.35
N GLU A 18 -0.73 13.41 -4.87
CA GLU A 18 -2.16 13.32 -4.59
C GLU A 18 -2.43 12.94 -3.13
N VAL A 19 -1.71 11.94 -2.62
CA VAL A 19 -1.96 11.40 -1.28
C VAL A 19 -1.28 12.19 -0.17
N ALA A 20 -0.26 12.99 -0.48
CA ALA A 20 0.42 13.86 0.49
C ALA A 20 -0.52 14.86 1.20
N LYS A 21 -1.67 15.18 0.60
CA LYS A 21 -2.66 16.11 1.14
C LYS A 21 -3.83 15.42 1.83
N ARG A 22 -3.83 14.09 1.90
CA ARG A 22 -4.94 13.27 2.42
C ARG A 22 -4.59 12.73 3.81
N ASN A 23 -5.60 12.40 4.61
CA ASN A 23 -5.38 11.59 5.82
C ASN A 23 -4.97 10.16 5.41
N LEU A 24 -4.36 9.42 6.34
CA LEU A 24 -3.78 8.10 6.05
C LEU A 24 -4.80 7.12 5.42
N SER A 25 -6.02 7.05 5.95
CA SER A 25 -7.03 6.11 5.45
C SER A 25 -7.43 6.43 4.00
N ASP A 26 -7.67 7.70 3.70
CA ASP A 26 -7.99 8.15 2.35
C ASP A 26 -6.80 7.97 1.39
N ALA A 27 -5.58 8.25 1.86
CA ALA A 27 -4.35 8.02 1.09
C ALA A 27 -4.21 6.55 0.69
N LEU A 28 -4.36 5.63 1.65
CA LEU A 28 -4.28 4.19 1.41
C LEU A 28 -5.41 3.70 0.47
N ARG A 29 -6.63 4.22 0.62
CA ARG A 29 -7.73 3.90 -0.30
C ARG A 29 -7.40 4.36 -1.73
N THR A 30 -6.94 5.59 -1.90
CA THR A 30 -6.54 6.12 -3.22
C THR A 30 -5.42 5.28 -3.85
N ILE A 31 -4.43 4.85 -3.07
CA ILE A 31 -3.36 3.97 -3.57
C ILE A 31 -3.94 2.62 -4.02
N ALA A 32 -4.87 2.04 -3.26
CA ALA A 32 -5.51 0.78 -3.64
C ALA A 32 -6.26 0.89 -4.97
N GLU A 33 -7.04 1.97 -5.13
CA GLU A 33 -7.79 2.26 -6.36
C GLU A 33 -6.84 2.41 -7.56
N LYS A 34 -5.75 3.16 -7.41
CA LYS A 34 -4.76 3.36 -8.48
C LYS A 34 -4.03 2.06 -8.86
N ILE A 35 -3.72 1.19 -7.90
CA ILE A 35 -3.13 -0.13 -8.16
C ILE A 35 -4.13 -1.01 -8.93
N LEU A 36 -5.40 -1.00 -8.55
CA LEU A 36 -6.45 -1.73 -9.25
C LEU A 36 -6.62 -1.24 -10.69
N GLU A 37 -6.69 0.08 -10.89
CA GLU A 37 -6.84 0.69 -12.21
C GLU A 37 -5.67 0.35 -13.14
N ARG A 38 -4.44 0.41 -12.63
CA ARG A 38 -3.23 0.19 -13.45
C ARG A 38 -2.92 -1.27 -13.73
N TYR A 39 -3.06 -2.14 -12.73
CA TYR A 39 -2.58 -3.53 -12.82
C TYR A 39 -3.71 -4.58 -12.72
N GLY A 40 -4.93 -4.19 -12.38
CA GLY A 40 -6.00 -5.12 -12.07
C GLY A 40 -5.80 -5.90 -10.77
N ALA A 41 -4.83 -5.50 -9.95
CA ALA A 41 -4.51 -6.10 -8.65
C ALA A 41 -5.29 -5.39 -7.55
N ARG A 42 -5.93 -6.15 -6.65
CA ARG A 42 -6.61 -5.56 -5.50
C ARG A 42 -5.70 -5.60 -4.30
N VAL A 43 -5.74 -4.55 -3.49
CA VAL A 43 -5.00 -4.50 -2.24
C VAL A 43 -5.91 -4.03 -1.09
N TRP A 44 -5.66 -4.61 0.07
CA TRP A 44 -6.30 -4.30 1.34
C TRP A 44 -5.23 -4.04 2.38
N PHE A 45 -5.28 -2.89 3.03
CA PHE A 45 -4.37 -2.53 4.09
C PHE A 45 -4.93 -3.01 5.43
N ALA A 46 -4.05 -3.52 6.28
CA ALA A 46 -4.40 -4.03 7.59
C ALA A 46 -3.39 -3.62 8.65
N GLU A 47 -3.85 -3.40 9.88
CA GLU A 47 -3.01 -3.34 11.06
C GLU A 47 -2.66 -4.75 11.55
N ILE A 48 -1.39 -4.98 11.87
CA ILE A 48 -0.87 -6.22 12.42
C ILE A 48 -0.94 -6.12 13.94
N LEU A 49 -1.87 -6.88 14.53
CA LEU A 49 -2.09 -7.00 15.97
C LEU A 49 -1.63 -8.40 16.42
N GLY A 50 -0.32 -8.53 16.65
CA GLY A 50 0.32 -9.80 16.97
C GLY A 50 0.26 -10.77 15.78
N LYS A 51 -0.62 -11.77 15.85
CA LYS A 51 -0.84 -12.75 14.75
C LYS A 51 -2.06 -12.44 13.89
N ARG A 52 -2.84 -11.42 14.24
CA ARG A 52 -4.08 -11.06 13.55
C ARG A 52 -3.86 -9.84 12.67
N TRP A 53 -4.48 -9.85 11.50
CA TRP A 53 -4.49 -8.73 10.58
C TRP A 53 -5.89 -8.11 10.65
N SER A 54 -5.96 -6.88 11.15
CA SER A 54 -7.19 -6.11 11.28
C SER A 54 -7.34 -5.19 10.08
N TYR A 55 -8.35 -5.43 9.24
CA TYR A 55 -8.58 -4.63 8.03
C TYR A 55 -8.80 -3.15 8.37
N VAL A 56 -8.14 -2.28 7.60
CA VAL A 56 -8.25 -0.82 7.72
C VAL A 56 -9.03 -0.26 6.53
N THR A 57 -8.57 -0.51 5.31
CA THR A 57 -9.13 0.05 4.07
C THR A 57 -8.59 -0.67 2.82
N GLY A 58 -9.19 -0.46 1.65
CA GLY A 58 -8.84 -1.17 0.42
C GLY A 58 -9.99 -1.26 -0.58
N CYS A 59 -9.74 -1.92 -1.71
CA CYS A 59 -10.76 -2.13 -2.75
C CYS A 59 -11.70 -3.27 -2.34
N GLY A 60 -12.84 -2.94 -1.73
CA GLY A 60 -13.85 -3.92 -1.30
C GLY A 60 -14.29 -4.91 -2.40
N GLY A 61 -14.57 -6.15 -2.01
CA GLY A 61 -15.01 -7.27 -2.87
C GLY A 61 -15.01 -8.61 -2.10
N GLU A 62 -15.65 -9.64 -2.65
CA GLU A 62 -15.60 -11.02 -2.11
C GLU A 62 -14.18 -11.59 -2.25
N ASP A 63 -13.66 -12.26 -1.21
CA ASP A 63 -12.30 -12.81 -1.11
C ASP A 63 -11.93 -13.74 -2.30
N PRO A 64 -11.04 -13.33 -3.21
CA PRO A 64 -10.51 -14.24 -4.22
C PRO A 64 -9.18 -14.78 -3.71
N LEU A 65 -9.08 -16.11 -3.64
CA LEU A 65 -7.84 -16.81 -3.32
C LEU A 65 -7.01 -17.01 -4.61
N PRO A 66 -5.67 -16.93 -4.55
CA PRO A 66 -4.84 -16.80 -3.35
C PRO A 66 -4.56 -15.34 -2.96
N LEU A 67 -4.72 -15.06 -1.66
CA LEU A 67 -4.33 -13.78 -1.07
C LEU A 67 -2.86 -13.82 -0.63
N ARG A 68 -2.09 -12.82 -1.04
CA ARG A 68 -0.70 -12.65 -0.60
C ARG A 68 -0.64 -11.61 0.52
N GLN A 69 -0.15 -12.01 1.70
CA GLN A 69 0.12 -11.07 2.79
C GLN A 69 1.55 -10.55 2.68
N ILE A 70 1.72 -9.23 2.67
CA ILE A 70 3.01 -8.55 2.57
C ILE A 70 3.13 -7.59 3.77
N PRO A 71 3.99 -7.89 4.76
CA PRO A 71 4.24 -6.97 5.86
C PRO A 71 4.97 -5.72 5.33
N LEU A 72 4.45 -4.55 5.69
CA LEU A 72 5.04 -3.26 5.33
C LEU A 72 5.87 -2.73 6.51
N THR A 73 5.29 -2.73 7.70
CA THR A 73 5.93 -2.34 8.96
C THR A 73 5.56 -3.36 10.05
N PRO A 74 6.13 -3.28 11.27
CA PRO A 74 5.68 -4.13 12.37
C PRO A 74 4.20 -3.96 12.74
N ARG A 75 3.60 -2.80 12.42
CA ARG A 75 2.21 -2.45 12.75
C ARG A 75 1.27 -2.55 11.56
N PHE A 76 1.76 -2.50 10.32
CA PHE A 76 0.92 -2.46 9.13
C PHE A 76 1.39 -3.45 8.08
N GLY A 77 0.45 -4.01 7.34
CA GLY A 77 0.70 -4.83 6.17
C GLY A 77 -0.35 -4.60 5.10
N LEU A 78 -0.12 -5.23 3.94
CA LEU A 78 -1.13 -5.31 2.90
C LEU A 78 -1.45 -6.78 2.57
N VAL A 79 -2.69 -7.01 2.19
CA VAL A 79 -3.16 -8.24 1.57
C VAL A 79 -3.41 -7.90 0.11
N ALA A 80 -2.91 -8.71 -0.81
CA ALA A 80 -3.05 -8.48 -2.24
C ALA A 80 -3.66 -9.68 -2.96
N GLU A 81 -4.52 -9.39 -3.93
CA GLU A 81 -5.02 -10.30 -4.95
C GLU A 81 -4.32 -9.98 -6.28
N LYS A 82 -3.89 -11.01 -7.02
CA LYS A 82 -3.21 -10.86 -8.32
C LYS A 82 -1.96 -9.96 -8.26
N TRP A 83 -1.21 -10.02 -7.16
CA TRP A 83 0.03 -9.24 -7.01
C TRP A 83 1.06 -9.57 -8.10
N GLU A 84 1.03 -10.80 -8.61
CA GLU A 84 1.84 -11.26 -9.74
C GLU A 84 1.61 -10.50 -11.05
N CYS A 85 0.50 -9.75 -11.19
CA CYS A 85 0.26 -8.88 -12.33
C CYS A 85 1.11 -7.59 -12.28
N ILE A 86 1.68 -7.26 -11.13
CA ILE A 86 2.55 -6.09 -10.97
C ILE A 86 3.98 -6.48 -11.33
N PRO A 87 4.65 -5.76 -12.26
CA PRO A 87 6.06 -6.00 -12.57
C PRO A 87 6.92 -5.94 -11.29
N PRO A 88 7.86 -6.87 -11.07
CA PRO A 88 8.60 -6.94 -9.80
C PRO A 88 9.30 -5.63 -9.39
N SER A 89 9.87 -4.89 -10.35
CA SER A 89 10.51 -3.59 -10.10
C SER A 89 9.52 -2.52 -9.66
N GLU A 90 8.33 -2.48 -10.28
CA GLU A 90 7.26 -1.54 -9.93
C GLU A 90 6.67 -1.90 -8.56
N GLY A 91 6.49 -3.20 -8.30
CA GLY A 91 6.03 -3.73 -7.02
C GLY A 91 6.96 -3.35 -5.87
N GLU A 92 8.27 -3.53 -6.02
CA GLU A 92 9.24 -3.13 -4.98
C GLU A 92 9.24 -1.61 -4.74
N ALA A 93 9.12 -0.79 -5.78
CA ALA A 93 9.02 0.67 -5.64
C ALA A 93 7.71 1.09 -4.92
N ILE A 94 6.58 0.45 -5.23
CA ILE A 94 5.31 0.67 -4.52
C ILE A 94 5.46 0.28 -3.03
N LEU A 95 6.07 -0.88 -2.74
CA LEU A 95 6.29 -1.33 -1.36
C LEU A 95 7.23 -0.39 -0.60
N ALA A 96 8.29 0.10 -1.24
CA ALA A 96 9.20 1.08 -0.65
C ALA A 96 8.44 2.37 -0.28
N PHE A 97 7.67 2.93 -1.22
CA PHE A 97 6.85 4.11 -0.97
C PHE A 97 5.84 3.89 0.17
N LEU A 98 5.11 2.76 0.18
CA LEU A 98 4.15 2.43 1.23
C LEU A 98 4.82 2.32 2.61
N ARG A 99 6.02 1.75 2.68
CA ARG A 99 6.80 1.66 3.92
C ARG A 99 7.17 3.03 4.46
N GLU A 100 7.61 3.94 3.60
CA GLU A 100 7.94 5.32 3.97
C GLU A 100 6.71 6.11 4.43
N LEU A 101 5.59 5.96 3.72
CA LEU A 101 4.32 6.59 4.08
C LEU A 101 3.85 6.14 5.47
N LEU A 102 3.91 4.84 5.75
CA LEU A 102 3.45 4.26 7.02
C LEU A 102 4.43 4.48 8.18
N ALA A 103 5.74 4.54 7.92
CA ALA A 103 6.74 4.80 8.95
C ALA A 103 6.53 6.15 9.64
N GLN A 104 6.09 7.17 8.90
CA GLN A 104 5.80 8.51 9.44
C GLN A 104 4.61 8.52 10.42
N THR A 105 3.75 7.50 10.38
CA THR A 105 2.59 7.38 11.26
C THR A 105 2.88 6.59 12.55
N GLY A 106 4.02 5.88 12.60
CA GLY A 106 4.47 5.10 13.75
C GLY A 106 5.18 5.91 14.85
N THR A 107 5.60 7.15 14.55
CA THR A 107 6.40 7.99 15.46
C THR A 107 5.56 8.93 16.36
N SER A 108 4.27 8.64 16.53
CA SER A 108 3.41 9.31 17.53
C SER A 108 2.92 8.32 18.58
N SER A 109 3.86 7.62 19.23
CA SER A 109 3.57 6.93 20.50
C SER A 109 4.84 6.65 21.31
N VAL A 110 5.64 7.69 21.57
CA VAL A 110 6.54 7.70 22.73
C VAL A 110 6.59 9.13 23.26
N LYS A 111 5.75 9.42 24.24
CA LYS A 111 6.03 10.24 25.44
C LYS A 111 4.74 10.41 26.24
N SER A 112 4.66 9.66 27.33
CA SER A 112 4.21 10.08 28.66
C SER A 112 4.50 8.91 29.59
N GLU A 113 5.79 8.76 29.93
CA GLU A 113 6.18 8.05 31.15
C GLU A 113 5.92 8.97 32.35
N GLY A 114 5.38 8.38 33.42
CA GLY A 114 5.69 8.74 34.81
C GLY A 114 5.01 9.98 35.39
#